data_AF-A0A136PVU1-F1
#
_entry.id   AF-A0A136PVU1-F1
#
_cell.length_a   1.000
_cell.length_b   1.000
_cell.length_c   1.000
_cell.angle_alpha   90.00
_cell.angle_beta   90.00
_cell.angle_gamma   90.00
#
_symmetry.space_group_name_H-M   'P 1'
#
loop_
_entity.id
_entity.type
_entity.pdbx_description
1 polymer ?
#
loop_
_entity_poly.entity_id
_entity_poly.type
_entity_poly.pdbx_seq_one_letter_code
_entity_poly.pdbx_strand_id
1 'polypeptide(L)'
;MGAPIKELIDRSTRHDLSKVEPPERETYDAYVPRLQAAEYGSDEYRATLVAMGEGLAHHYAHNAHHPEHHDRGVAGMTLVDLIEMLADWKAATERPPGGDLAASLPASVERFGISDQLAAILTNTARHYGWI
;
A
#
# COMPACT_ATOMS: atom_id res chain seq x y z
N MET A 1 2.10 -6.22 26.25
CA MET A 1 1.50 -7.09 25.21
C MET A 1 0.73 -6.31 24.14
N GLY A 2 0.09 -5.16 24.43
CA GLY A 2 -0.65 -4.38 23.41
C GLY A 2 0.17 -3.46 22.50
N ALA A 3 1.50 -3.51 22.54
CA ALA A 3 2.35 -2.58 21.79
C ALA A 3 2.16 -2.68 20.27
N PRO A 4 2.10 -3.88 19.63
CA PRO A 4 1.87 -3.97 18.19
C PRO A 4 0.52 -3.39 17.73
N ILE A 5 -0.51 -3.54 18.56
CA ILE A 5 -1.86 -3.00 18.27
C ILE A 5 -1.83 -1.48 18.32
N LYS A 6 -1.23 -0.90 19.37
CA LYS A 6 -1.07 0.54 19.48
C LYS A 6 -0.25 1.09 18.31
N GLU A 7 0.84 0.40 17.97
CA GLU A 7 1.70 0.79 16.86
C GLU A 7 0.94 0.84 15.53
N LEU A 8 0.14 -0.18 15.21
CA LEU A 8 -0.71 -0.19 14.01
C LEU A 8 -1.65 1.03 13.95
N ILE A 9 -2.31 1.35 15.06
CA ILE A 9 -3.25 2.49 15.14
C ILE A 9 -2.51 3.83 15.00
N ASP A 10 -1.36 3.98 15.65
CA ASP A 10 -0.56 5.20 15.55
C ASP A 10 0.00 5.38 14.13
N ARG A 11 0.38 4.28 13.47
CA ARG A 11 0.92 4.27 12.10
C ARG A 11 -0.15 4.65 11.08
N SER A 12 -1.35 4.06 11.16
CA SER A 12 -2.44 4.40 10.24
C SER A 12 -2.78 5.89 10.28
N THR A 13 -2.81 6.49 11.47
CA THR A 13 -3.06 7.92 11.63
C THR A 13 -1.94 8.77 11.04
N ARG A 14 -0.67 8.43 11.33
CA ARG A 14 0.48 9.19 10.81
C ARG A 14 0.63 9.09 9.29
N HIS A 15 0.36 7.90 8.73
CA HIS A 15 0.37 7.65 7.30
C HIS A 15 -0.60 8.58 6.56
N ASP A 16 -1.86 8.66 7.00
CA ASP A 16 -2.84 9.51 6.34
C ASP A 16 -2.54 11.01 6.54
N LEU A 17 -2.08 11.40 7.75
CA LEU A 17 -1.68 12.77 8.02
C LEU A 17 -0.47 13.22 7.19
N SER A 18 0.47 12.32 6.88
CA SER A 18 1.65 12.68 6.08
C SER A 18 1.27 13.18 4.68
N LYS A 19 0.19 12.65 4.09
CA LYS A 19 -0.29 13.03 2.75
C LYS A 19 -0.93 14.41 2.67
N VAL A 20 -1.23 15.06 3.80
CA VAL A 20 -1.82 16.41 3.84
C VAL A 20 -0.83 17.50 4.26
N GLU A 21 0.44 17.13 4.48
CA GLU A 21 1.52 18.03 4.84
C GLU A 21 2.68 17.95 3.83
N PRO A 22 3.51 19.01 3.70
CA PRO A 22 4.75 18.92 2.92
C PRO A 22 5.71 17.87 3.51
N PRO A 23 6.48 17.14 2.67
CA PRO A 23 6.60 17.32 1.22
C PRO A 23 5.58 16.52 0.38
N GLU A 24 4.73 15.69 1.00
CA GLU A 24 3.86 14.77 0.25
C GLU A 24 2.63 15.45 -0.33
N ARG A 25 2.06 16.44 0.36
CA ARG A 25 0.78 17.08 0.01
C ARG A 25 0.66 17.45 -1.46
N GLU A 26 1.59 18.24 -1.98
CA GLU A 26 1.54 18.73 -3.36
C GLU A 26 1.59 17.59 -4.37
N THR A 27 2.38 16.55 -4.06
CA THR A 27 2.49 15.36 -4.89
C THR A 27 1.16 14.58 -4.89
N TYR A 28 0.59 14.31 -3.72
CA TYR A 28 -0.64 13.53 -3.63
C TYR A 28 -1.83 14.29 -4.22
N ASP A 29 -1.95 15.60 -3.99
CA ASP A 29 -2.98 16.46 -4.61
C ASP A 29 -2.93 16.39 -6.16
N ALA A 30 -1.73 16.37 -6.74
CA ALA A 30 -1.54 16.35 -8.19
C ALA A 30 -1.77 14.97 -8.82
N TYR A 31 -1.34 13.89 -8.15
CA TYR A 31 -1.24 12.56 -8.77
C TYR A 31 -2.31 11.57 -8.32
N VAL A 32 -2.94 11.72 -7.15
CA VAL A 32 -4.03 10.81 -6.72
C VAL A 32 -5.18 10.75 -7.74
N PRO A 33 -5.69 11.86 -8.32
CA PRO A 33 -6.73 11.78 -9.33
C PRO A 33 -6.31 11.00 -10.59
N ARG A 34 -5.02 11.07 -10.96
CA ARG A 34 -4.46 10.34 -12.10
C ARG A 34 -4.35 8.84 -11.80
N LEU A 35 -3.88 8.50 -10.60
CA LEU A 35 -3.85 7.12 -10.12
C LEU A 35 -5.25 6.50 -10.05
N GLN A 36 -6.28 7.28 -9.70
CA GLN A 36 -7.67 6.82 -9.70
C GLN A 36 -8.23 6.55 -11.10
N ALA A 37 -7.73 7.28 -12.12
CA ALA A 37 -8.16 7.11 -13.50
C ALA A 37 -7.42 5.97 -14.23
N ALA A 38 -6.20 5.67 -13.81
CA ALA A 38 -5.38 4.62 -14.42
C ALA A 38 -5.77 3.23 -13.90
N GLU A 39 -5.78 2.23 -14.80
CA GLU A 39 -5.91 0.83 -14.41
C GLU A 39 -4.68 0.39 -13.58
N TYR A 40 -4.90 -0.33 -12.48
CA TYR A 40 -3.82 -0.77 -11.59
C TYR A 40 -2.81 -1.63 -12.35
N GLY A 41 -1.53 -1.27 -12.27
CA GLY A 41 -0.47 -2.00 -12.96
C GLY A 41 -0.44 -1.79 -14.48
N SER A 42 -1.19 -0.84 -15.03
CA SER A 42 -0.99 -0.36 -16.41
C SER A 42 0.29 0.46 -16.56
N ASP A 43 0.71 0.71 -17.80
CA ASP A 43 1.86 1.57 -18.07
C ASP A 43 1.61 3.03 -17.65
N GLU A 44 0.37 3.52 -17.76
CA GLU A 44 -0.02 4.83 -17.26
C GLU A 44 0.09 4.91 -15.74
N TYR A 45 -0.36 3.87 -15.03
CA TYR A 45 -0.21 3.77 -13.58
C TYR A 45 1.26 3.80 -13.17
N ARG A 46 2.12 3.00 -13.83
CA ARG A 46 3.57 2.97 -13.57
C ARG A 46 4.22 4.33 -13.86
N ALA A 47 3.89 4.97 -14.98
CA ALA A 47 4.41 6.28 -15.35
C ALA A 47 3.98 7.35 -14.33
N THR A 48 2.75 7.25 -13.82
CA THR A 48 2.22 8.15 -12.78
C THR A 48 3.02 8.00 -11.48
N LEU A 49 3.31 6.77 -11.04
CA LEU A 49 4.16 6.54 -9.85
C LEU A 49 5.57 7.13 -10.03
N VAL A 50 6.19 6.97 -11.20
CA VAL A 50 7.50 7.58 -11.49
C VAL A 50 7.41 9.12 -11.40
N ALA A 51 6.33 9.70 -11.93
CA ALA A 51 6.14 11.15 -11.94
C ALA A 51 5.90 11.75 -10.54
N MET A 52 5.48 10.95 -9.55
CA MET A 52 5.30 11.42 -8.16
C MET A 52 6.63 11.78 -7.47
N GLY A 53 7.77 11.28 -7.96
CA GLY A 53 9.09 11.74 -7.55
C GLY A 53 9.32 11.75 -6.03
N GLU A 54 9.83 12.88 -5.51
CA GLU A 54 10.25 13.02 -4.11
C GLU A 54 9.12 12.81 -3.09
N GLY A 55 7.87 13.17 -3.42
CA GLY A 55 6.75 12.95 -2.50
C GLY A 55 6.48 11.48 -2.26
N LEU A 56 6.53 10.65 -3.32
CA LEU A 56 6.38 9.20 -3.18
C LEU A 56 7.62 8.57 -2.53
N ALA A 57 8.82 9.06 -2.84
CA ALA A 57 10.04 8.58 -2.20
C ALA A 57 10.06 8.87 -0.68
N HIS A 58 9.62 10.07 -0.27
CA HIS A 58 9.44 10.41 1.13
C HIS A 58 8.42 9.48 1.80
N HIS A 59 7.32 9.20 1.11
CA HIS A 59 6.28 8.31 1.60
C HIS A 59 6.79 6.90 1.87
N TYR A 60 7.50 6.31 0.92
CA TYR A 60 8.12 4.98 1.10
C TYR A 60 9.18 4.98 2.21
N ALA A 61 9.96 6.06 2.36
CA ALA A 61 10.96 6.15 3.42
C ALA A 61 10.37 6.23 4.84
N HIS A 62 9.14 6.71 5.01
CA HIS A 62 8.52 6.91 6.33
C HIS A 62 7.42 5.90 6.68
N ASN A 63 6.95 5.12 5.71
CA ASN A 63 5.85 4.17 5.89
C ASN A 63 6.32 2.74 5.62
N ALA A 64 6.71 2.03 6.68
CA ALA A 64 7.35 0.71 6.60
C ALA A 64 6.44 -0.43 6.09
N HIS A 65 5.15 -0.17 5.86
CA HIS A 65 4.25 -1.12 5.23
C HIS A 65 4.43 -1.20 3.70
N HIS A 66 5.21 -0.31 3.09
CA HIS A 66 5.57 -0.45 1.67
C HIS A 66 6.79 -1.37 1.49
N PRO A 67 6.75 -2.34 0.55
CA PRO A 67 7.92 -3.14 0.21
C PRO A 67 9.15 -2.30 -0.16
N GLU A 68 8.92 -1.16 -0.81
CA GLU A 68 9.94 -0.19 -1.22
C GLU A 68 10.69 0.46 -0.04
N HIS A 69 10.16 0.39 1.18
CA HIS A 69 10.86 0.84 2.40
C HIS A 69 12.05 -0.07 2.77
N HIS A 70 12.01 -1.33 2.34
CA HIS A 70 12.91 -2.37 2.84
C HIS A 70 13.91 -2.82 1.77
N ASP A 71 15.20 -2.87 2.11
CA ASP A 71 16.25 -3.40 1.21
C ASP A 71 16.00 -4.86 0.77
N ARG A 72 15.30 -5.64 1.60
CA ARG A 72 14.92 -7.03 1.31
C ARG A 72 13.47 -7.19 0.86
N GLY A 73 12.82 -6.09 0.47
CA GLY A 73 11.40 -6.05 0.11
C GLY A 73 10.51 -6.64 1.21
N VAL A 74 9.52 -7.44 0.81
CA VAL A 74 8.59 -8.09 1.74
C VAL A 74 9.30 -8.98 2.77
N ALA A 75 10.47 -9.55 2.46
CA ALA A 75 11.24 -10.35 3.41
C ALA A 75 11.91 -9.52 4.53
N GLY A 76 11.92 -8.19 4.40
CA GLY A 76 12.34 -7.24 5.44
C GLY A 76 11.24 -6.88 6.44
N MET A 77 9.98 -7.16 6.11
CA MET A 77 8.81 -6.72 6.88
C MET A 77 8.60 -7.50 8.17
N THR A 78 8.05 -6.81 9.16
CA THR A 78 7.44 -7.40 10.36
C THR A 78 5.98 -7.80 10.10
N LEU A 79 5.37 -8.52 11.04
CA LEU A 79 3.93 -8.82 10.97
C LEU A 79 3.05 -7.57 11.03
N VAL A 80 3.51 -6.51 11.73
CA VAL A 80 2.82 -5.22 11.80
C VAL A 80 2.80 -4.57 10.41
N ASP A 81 3.94 -4.56 9.72
CA ASP A 81 4.03 -4.02 8.36
C ASP A 81 3.11 -4.78 7.39
N LEU A 82 3.08 -6.12 7.47
CA LEU A 82 2.25 -6.94 6.59
C LEU A 82 0.74 -6.71 6.79
N ILE A 83 0.30 -6.53 8.04
CA ILE A 83 -1.10 -6.23 8.35
C ILE A 83 -1.49 -4.86 7.81
N GLU A 84 -0.64 -3.85 8.04
CA GLU A 84 -0.86 -2.49 7.53
C GLU A 84 -0.82 -2.48 5.99
N MET A 85 0.10 -3.20 5.36
CA MET A 85 0.22 -3.29 3.89
C MET A 85 -1.04 -3.85 3.26
N LEU A 86 -1.59 -4.94 3.81
CA LEU A 86 -2.83 -5.53 3.31
C LEU A 86 -4.02 -4.58 3.48
N ALA A 87 -4.07 -3.85 4.59
CA ALA A 87 -5.10 -2.84 4.84
C ALA A 87 -4.96 -1.63 3.89
N ASP A 88 -3.75 -1.15 3.60
CA ASP A 88 -3.49 -0.10 2.62
C ASP A 88 -3.89 -0.53 1.21
N TRP A 89 -3.58 -1.78 0.83
CA TRP A 89 -4.04 -2.33 -0.45
C TRP A 89 -5.57 -2.38 -0.53
N LYS A 90 -6.25 -2.74 0.57
CA LYS A 90 -7.72 -2.68 0.60
C LYS A 90 -8.23 -1.24 0.47
N ALA A 91 -7.68 -0.30 1.21
CA ALA A 91 -8.06 1.11 1.13
C ALA A 91 -7.80 1.67 -0.28
N ALA A 92 -6.73 1.21 -0.95
CA ALA A 92 -6.41 1.61 -2.30
C ALA A 92 -7.52 1.26 -3.31
N THR A 93 -8.20 0.12 -3.13
CA THR A 93 -9.30 -0.31 -4.02
C THR A 93 -10.61 0.42 -3.74
N GLU A 94 -10.75 1.12 -2.63
CA GLU A 94 -11.95 1.92 -2.33
C GLU A 94 -11.98 3.26 -3.06
N ARG A 95 -10.84 3.68 -3.62
CA ARG A 95 -10.68 4.97 -4.31
C ARG A 95 -11.31 4.99 -5.71
N PRO A 96 -11.02 4.05 -6.63
CA PRO A 96 -11.66 4.02 -7.94
C PRO A 96 -13.05 3.36 -7.88
N PRO A 97 -14.01 3.78 -8.72
CA PRO A 97 -15.27 3.07 -8.89
C PRO A 97 -15.04 1.61 -9.31
N GLY A 98 -15.60 0.67 -8.55
CA GLY A 98 -15.48 -0.77 -8.85
C GLY A 98 -14.11 -1.39 -8.53
N GLY A 99 -13.26 -0.71 -7.75
CA GLY A 99 -12.00 -1.30 -7.31
C GLY A 99 -12.22 -2.57 -6.48
N ASP A 100 -11.43 -3.60 -6.79
CA ASP A 100 -11.59 -4.94 -6.24
C ASP A 100 -10.24 -5.47 -5.75
N LEU A 101 -10.19 -5.84 -4.46
CA LEU A 101 -9.00 -6.43 -3.87
C LEU A 101 -8.75 -7.85 -4.41
N ALA A 102 -9.80 -8.60 -4.74
CA ALA A 102 -9.65 -9.95 -5.30
C ALA A 102 -8.95 -9.91 -6.66
N ALA A 103 -9.24 -8.88 -7.46
CA ALA A 103 -8.60 -8.67 -8.75
C ALA A 103 -7.15 -8.14 -8.63
N SER A 104 -6.87 -7.24 -7.69
CA SER A 104 -5.56 -6.57 -7.58
C SER A 104 -4.54 -7.33 -6.73
N LEU A 105 -4.96 -8.15 -5.77
CA LEU A 105 -4.06 -8.90 -4.88
C LEU A 105 -3.10 -9.83 -5.63
N PRO A 106 -3.52 -10.62 -6.65
CA PRO A 106 -2.58 -11.44 -7.43
C PRO A 106 -1.51 -10.61 -8.14
N ALA A 107 -1.87 -9.45 -8.69
CA ALA A 107 -0.93 -8.55 -9.35
C ALA A 107 0.08 -7.97 -8.35
N SER A 108 -0.35 -7.64 -7.11
CA SER A 108 0.55 -7.22 -6.04
C SER A 108 1.50 -8.35 -5.60
N VAL A 109 0.99 -9.57 -5.48
CA VAL A 109 1.79 -10.77 -5.14
C VAL A 109 2.89 -10.99 -6.18
N GLU A 110 2.54 -10.92 -7.47
CA GLU A 110 3.51 -11.02 -8.57
C GLU A 110 4.51 -9.86 -8.54
N ARG A 111 4.03 -8.62 -8.46
CA ARG A 111 4.85 -7.40 -8.45
C ARG A 111 5.92 -7.43 -7.35
N PHE A 112 5.57 -7.92 -6.17
CA PHE A 112 6.47 -7.92 -5.00
C PHE A 112 7.15 -9.27 -4.74
N GLY A 113 7.01 -10.24 -5.65
CA GLY A 113 7.65 -11.55 -5.53
C GLY A 113 7.27 -12.30 -4.25
N ILE A 114 6.01 -12.21 -3.83
CA ILE A 114 5.53 -12.81 -2.58
C ILE A 114 5.38 -14.33 -2.77
N SER A 115 6.05 -15.11 -1.93
CA SER A 115 5.96 -16.58 -1.96
C SER A 115 4.54 -17.10 -1.68
N ASP A 116 4.19 -18.25 -2.24
CA ASP A 116 2.87 -18.87 -2.15
C ASP A 116 2.30 -18.97 -0.73
N GLN A 117 3.12 -19.32 0.26
CA GLN A 117 2.65 -19.43 1.65
C GLN A 117 2.17 -18.07 2.18
N LEU A 118 2.95 -17.01 1.98
CA LEU A 118 2.59 -15.67 2.44
C LEU A 118 1.40 -15.13 1.63
N ALA A 119 1.37 -15.36 0.32
CA ALA A 119 0.22 -14.99 -0.51
C ALA A 119 -1.09 -15.65 0.00
N ALA A 120 -1.03 -16.93 0.37
CA ALA A 120 -2.17 -17.63 0.96
C ALA A 120 -2.60 -17.04 2.31
N ILE A 121 -1.65 -16.65 3.17
CA ILE A 121 -1.95 -15.98 4.45
C ILE A 121 -2.66 -14.65 4.20
N LEU A 122 -2.11 -13.80 3.32
CA LEU A 122 -2.73 -12.51 2.98
C LEU A 122 -4.15 -12.68 2.41
N THR A 123 -4.33 -13.67 1.53
CA THR A 123 -5.63 -14.03 0.94
C THR A 123 -6.63 -14.48 2.02
N ASN A 124 -6.20 -15.35 2.93
CA ASN A 124 -7.04 -15.84 4.02
C ASN A 124 -7.46 -14.70 4.97
N THR A 125 -6.53 -13.78 5.27
CA THR A 125 -6.82 -12.60 6.08
C THR A 125 -7.81 -11.68 5.38
N ALA A 126 -7.64 -11.38 4.08
CA ALA A 126 -8.59 -10.59 3.32
C ALA A 126 -9.99 -11.22 3.30
N ARG A 127 -10.08 -12.54 3.08
CA ARG A 127 -11.35 -13.28 3.14
C ARG A 127 -11.99 -13.25 4.53
N HIS A 128 -11.19 -13.35 5.60
CA HIS A 128 -11.69 -13.28 6.97
C HIS A 128 -12.41 -11.95 7.27
N TYR A 129 -11.89 -10.85 6.73
CA TYR A 129 -12.51 -9.52 6.85
C TYR A 129 -13.61 -9.24 5.81
N GLY A 130 -13.92 -10.20 4.93
CA GLY A 130 -14.91 -10.03 3.86
C GLY A 130 -14.49 -9.02 2.80
N TRP A 131 -13.19 -8.85 2.57
CA TRP A 131 -12.65 -7.94 1.56
C TRP A 131 -12.58 -8.56 0.16
N ILE A 132 -12.63 -9.88 0.08
CA ILE A 132 -12.64 -10.72 -1.12
C ILE A 132 -13.57 -11.92 -0.93
#